data_AF-A0A1I3X6H9-F1
#
_entry.id   AF-A0A1I3X6H9-F1
#
_cell.length_a   1.000
_cell.length_b   1.000
_cell.length_c   1.000
_cell.angle_alpha   90.00
_cell.angle_beta   90.00
_cell.angle_gamma   90.00
#
_symmetry.space_group_name_H-M   'P 1'
#
loop_
_entity.id
_entity.type
_entity.pdbx_description
1 polymer ?
#
loop_
_entity_poly.entity_id
_entity_poly.type
_entity_poly.pdbx_seq_one_letter_code
_entity_poly.pdbx_strand_id
1 'polypeptide(L)'
;MEWAKVKRLRPASDEPEVIIKNNRITFNVVLDRWAELDKYNYVCIYSDDESRRLGFKFLRKKDDSDAFKLSRAGNRGCWCYSRDLFSKSWVRKAAQNADLNRFACTKEEGLWVISLIPSFESSVARSEACKIDSNVTGIYRYLNSNGDTVYIGKGCVRARFSEKKRENWIFETIEYSIIKDDKDSLAWERFYIDKFKNDNGGELPLYNKINGQG
;
A
#
# COMPACT_ATOMS: atom_id res chain seq x y z
N MET A 1 -4.72 -21.01 28.03
CA MET A 1 -4.06 -19.80 27.49
C MET A 1 -3.87 -20.01 26.01
N GLU A 2 -4.60 -19.28 25.17
CA GLU A 2 -4.50 -19.38 23.71
C GLU A 2 -3.44 -18.38 23.24
N TRP A 3 -2.35 -18.88 22.66
CA TRP A 3 -1.30 -18.03 22.11
C TRP A 3 -1.76 -17.46 20.76
N ALA A 4 -1.89 -16.14 20.65
CA ALA A 4 -2.15 -15.48 19.38
C ALA A 4 -0.86 -15.38 18.57
N LYS A 5 -0.85 -15.93 17.34
CA LYS A 5 0.29 -15.81 16.42
C LYS A 5 0.38 -14.38 15.89
N VAL A 6 1.48 -13.68 16.19
CA VAL A 6 1.77 -12.35 15.64
C VAL A 6 2.03 -12.48 14.14
N LYS A 7 1.28 -11.74 13.32
CA LYS A 7 1.51 -11.68 11.87
C LYS A 7 2.72 -10.81 11.56
N ARG A 8 3.63 -11.30 10.72
CA ARG A 8 4.72 -10.49 10.17
C ARG A 8 4.12 -9.48 9.18
N LEU A 9 4.47 -8.21 9.33
CA LEU A 9 4.09 -7.15 8.39
C LEU A 9 5.03 -7.08 7.17
N ARG A 10 6.21 -7.69 7.29
CA ARG A 10 7.26 -7.68 6.26
C ARG A 10 7.50 -9.11 5.77
N PRO A 11 7.85 -9.28 4.48
CA PRO A 11 8.38 -10.54 3.97
C PRO A 11 9.55 -11.03 4.83
N ALA A 12 9.71 -12.34 4.91
CA ALA A 12 10.86 -12.92 5.58
C ALA A 12 12.15 -12.62 4.79
N SER A 13 13.30 -12.59 5.46
CA SER A 13 14.58 -12.24 4.80
C SER A 13 15.00 -13.22 3.71
N ASP A 14 14.44 -14.43 3.74
CA ASP A 14 14.62 -15.54 2.81
C ASP A 14 13.54 -15.59 1.72
N GLU A 15 12.62 -14.64 1.68
CA GLU A 15 11.60 -14.52 0.63
C GLU A 15 12.05 -13.54 -0.47
N PRO A 16 11.66 -13.77 -1.74
CA PRO A 16 11.82 -12.79 -2.80
C PRO A 16 10.98 -11.54 -2.47
N GLU A 17 11.64 -10.39 -2.34
CA GLU A 17 10.97 -9.11 -2.05
C GLU A 17 11.32 -8.04 -3.08
N VAL A 18 10.37 -7.13 -3.27
CA VAL A 18 10.57 -5.86 -3.95
C VAL A 18 10.38 -4.73 -2.96
N ILE A 19 11.33 -3.80 -2.96
CA ILE A 19 11.32 -2.61 -2.11
C ILE A 19 11.09 -1.40 -3.01
N ILE A 20 10.07 -0.60 -2.69
CA ILE A 20 9.75 0.61 -3.46
C ILE A 20 10.02 1.82 -2.59
N LYS A 21 11.03 2.64 -2.90
CA LYS A 21 11.38 3.81 -2.08
C LYS A 21 12.10 4.86 -2.93
N ASN A 22 11.83 6.14 -2.71
CA ASN A 22 12.56 7.26 -3.33
C ASN A 22 12.69 7.15 -4.87
N ASN A 23 11.57 6.87 -5.56
CA ASN A 23 11.51 6.62 -7.02
C ASN A 23 12.30 5.39 -7.51
N ARG A 24 12.84 4.60 -6.60
CA ARG A 24 13.63 3.40 -6.87
C ARG A 24 12.84 2.15 -6.54
N ILE A 25 12.98 1.16 -7.42
CA ILE A 25 12.49 -0.21 -7.21
C ILE A 25 13.73 -1.06 -7.00
N THR A 26 13.85 -1.72 -5.85
CA THR A 26 14.95 -2.62 -5.52
C THR A 26 14.43 -4.04 -5.42
N PHE A 27 15.09 -4.95 -6.11
CA PHE A 27 14.86 -6.39 -6.05
C PHE A 27 15.90 -6.96 -5.09
N ASN A 28 15.48 -7.66 -4.03
CA ASN A 28 16.43 -8.18 -3.05
C ASN A 28 17.29 -9.31 -3.63
N VAL A 29 18.27 -9.74 -2.84
CA VAL A 29 19.20 -10.80 -3.23
C VAL A 29 18.49 -12.14 -3.46
N VAL A 30 17.40 -12.43 -2.74
CA VAL A 30 16.64 -13.67 -2.93
C VAL A 30 15.98 -13.67 -4.30
N LEU A 31 15.29 -12.57 -4.65
CA LEU A 31 14.69 -12.40 -5.97
C LEU A 31 15.74 -12.35 -7.08
N ASP A 32 16.87 -11.68 -6.86
CA ASP A 32 18.02 -11.65 -7.78
C ASP A 32 18.50 -13.06 -8.13
N ARG A 33 18.58 -13.96 -7.14
CA ARG A 33 18.95 -15.37 -7.35
C ARG A 33 17.82 -16.16 -8.03
N TRP A 34 16.59 -16.06 -7.54
CA TRP A 34 15.47 -16.87 -8.01
C TRP A 34 15.06 -16.52 -9.44
N ALA A 35 15.14 -15.24 -9.80
CA ALA A 35 14.87 -14.76 -11.14
C ALA A 35 16.10 -14.79 -12.05
N GLU A 36 17.26 -15.25 -11.55
CA GLU A 36 18.54 -15.29 -12.27
C GLU A 36 18.86 -13.94 -12.92
N LEU A 37 18.71 -12.87 -12.13
CA LEU A 37 18.75 -11.51 -12.66
C LEU A 37 20.10 -11.18 -13.27
N ASP A 38 21.20 -11.85 -12.88
CA ASP A 38 22.53 -11.80 -13.50
C ASP A 38 22.50 -11.96 -15.03
N LYS A 39 21.50 -12.68 -15.57
CA LYS A 39 21.33 -12.90 -17.01
C LYS A 39 20.66 -11.73 -17.74
N TYR A 40 20.14 -10.74 -17.01
CA TYR A 40 19.29 -9.66 -17.55
C TYR A 40 19.89 -8.28 -17.29
N ASN A 41 19.60 -7.34 -18.20
CA ASN A 41 20.08 -5.96 -18.15
C ASN A 41 18.95 -4.93 -18.06
N TYR A 42 17.71 -5.35 -18.31
CA TYR A 42 16.56 -4.48 -18.38
C TYR A 42 15.33 -5.13 -17.72
N VAL A 43 14.34 -4.31 -17.39
CA VAL A 43 13.06 -4.73 -16.84
C VAL A 43 11.92 -3.91 -17.46
N CYS A 44 10.87 -4.56 -17.94
CA CYS A 44 9.59 -3.94 -18.22
C CYS A 44 8.72 -4.01 -16.97
N ILE A 45 8.05 -2.90 -16.66
CA ILE A 45 7.18 -2.78 -15.49
C ILE A 45 5.74 -2.65 -15.99
N TYR A 46 4.89 -3.59 -15.59
CA TYR A 46 3.47 -3.58 -15.85
C TYR A 46 2.74 -3.13 -14.59
N SER A 47 1.71 -2.30 -14.73
CA SER A 47 0.87 -1.86 -13.61
C SER A 47 -0.59 -2.22 -13.86
N ASP A 48 -1.21 -2.86 -12.89
CA ASP A 48 -2.67 -2.98 -12.79
C ASP A 48 -3.15 -2.01 -11.71
N ASP A 49 -3.75 -0.90 -12.15
CA ASP A 49 -4.21 0.17 -11.26
C ASP A 49 -5.45 -0.24 -10.45
N GLU A 50 -6.26 -1.18 -10.95
CA GLU A 50 -7.48 -1.62 -10.26
C GLU A 50 -7.15 -2.50 -9.07
N SER A 51 -6.24 -3.45 -9.26
CA SER A 51 -5.80 -4.37 -8.22
C SER A 51 -4.55 -3.91 -7.46
N ARG A 52 -3.95 -2.78 -7.86
CA ARG A 52 -2.72 -2.20 -7.29
C ARG A 52 -1.53 -3.16 -7.34
N ARG A 53 -1.39 -3.85 -8.48
CA ARG A 53 -0.33 -4.84 -8.69
C ARG A 53 0.72 -4.32 -9.65
N LEU A 54 1.96 -4.71 -9.41
CA LEU A 54 3.07 -4.46 -10.32
C LEU A 54 3.67 -5.78 -10.78
N GLY A 55 3.83 -5.91 -12.09
CA GLY A 55 4.50 -7.03 -12.74
C GLY A 55 5.85 -6.63 -13.31
N PHE A 56 6.84 -7.50 -13.18
CA PHE A 56 8.21 -7.28 -13.65
C PHE A 56 8.61 -8.38 -14.63
N LYS A 57 8.97 -7.98 -15.84
CA LYS A 57 9.53 -8.86 -16.87
C LYS A 57 10.96 -8.48 -17.16
N PHE A 58 11.89 -9.40 -16.93
CA PHE A 58 13.31 -9.15 -17.09
C PHE A 58 13.77 -9.48 -18.52
N LEU A 59 14.58 -8.61 -19.11
CA LEU A 59 15.05 -8.70 -20.50
C LEU A 59 16.58 -8.65 -20.59
N ARG A 60 17.15 -9.50 -21.46
CA ARG A 60 18.61 -9.56 -21.67
C ARG A 60 19.13 -8.36 -22.47
N LYS A 61 18.34 -7.93 -23.45
CA LYS A 61 18.60 -6.79 -24.34
C LYS A 61 17.43 -5.82 -24.24
N LYS A 62 17.65 -4.60 -24.72
CA LYS A 62 16.60 -3.59 -24.79
C LYS A 62 15.74 -3.82 -26.03
N ASP A 63 14.95 -4.90 -26.01
CA ASP A 63 14.05 -5.28 -27.10
C ASP A 63 12.70 -4.52 -27.02
N ASP A 64 12.50 -3.76 -25.95
CA ASP A 64 11.32 -2.95 -25.67
C ASP A 64 11.78 -1.51 -25.33
N SER A 65 11.16 -0.51 -25.98
CA SER A 65 11.51 0.90 -25.81
C SER A 65 11.28 1.38 -24.37
N ASP A 66 10.29 0.80 -23.70
CA ASP A 66 9.81 1.16 -22.37
C ASP A 66 10.54 0.36 -21.28
N ALA A 67 11.51 -0.48 -21.66
CA ALA A 67 12.33 -1.22 -20.71
C ALA A 67 13.29 -0.29 -19.94
N PHE A 68 13.28 -0.44 -18.62
CA PHE A 68 14.14 0.29 -17.70
C PHE A 68 15.46 -0.47 -17.50
N LYS A 69 16.58 0.25 -17.45
CA LYS A 69 17.89 -0.36 -17.17
C LYS A 69 17.95 -0.87 -15.73
N LEU A 70 18.38 -2.12 -15.58
CA LEU A 70 18.74 -2.68 -14.28
C LEU A 70 20.15 -2.25 -13.91
N SER A 71 20.28 -1.73 -12.70
CA SER A 71 21.55 -1.38 -12.07
C SER A 71 21.84 -2.36 -10.95
N ARG A 72 23.10 -2.77 -10.81
CA ARG A 72 23.54 -3.68 -9.76
C ARG A 72 23.95 -2.91 -8.52
N ALA A 73 23.64 -3.47 -7.36
CA ALA A 73 24.10 -2.98 -6.07
C ALA A 73 25.05 -3.99 -5.39
N GLY A 74 25.89 -4.68 -6.18
CA GLY A 74 26.76 -5.75 -5.69
C GLY A 74 25.97 -6.80 -4.91
N ASN A 75 26.38 -7.08 -3.68
CA ASN A 75 25.71 -8.04 -2.78
C ASN A 75 24.33 -7.58 -2.24
N ARG A 76 23.76 -6.47 -2.72
CA ARG A 76 22.46 -5.93 -2.26
C ARG A 76 21.33 -6.14 -3.27
N GLY A 77 21.55 -6.93 -4.32
CA GLY A 77 20.60 -7.20 -5.40
C GLY A 77 20.69 -6.17 -6.52
N CYS A 78 19.58 -5.92 -7.21
CA CYS A 78 19.52 -4.98 -8.32
C CYS A 78 18.37 -3.97 -8.15
N TRP A 79 18.39 -2.92 -8.96
CA TRP A 79 17.38 -1.87 -8.88
C TRP A 79 17.18 -1.18 -10.22
N CYS A 80 16.03 -0.50 -10.36
CA CYS A 80 15.76 0.41 -11.46
C CYS A 80 15.04 1.67 -10.95
N TYR A 81 14.97 2.69 -11.80
CA TYR A 81 14.17 3.90 -11.58
C TYR A 81 13.04 3.95 -12.61
N SER A 82 11.85 4.38 -12.18
CA SER A 82 10.76 4.69 -13.09
C SER A 82 10.05 5.95 -12.60
N ARG A 83 10.17 7.07 -13.32
CA ARG A 83 9.47 8.31 -12.93
C ARG A 83 7.97 8.19 -13.15
N ASP A 84 7.59 7.56 -14.26
CA ASP A 84 6.20 7.40 -14.66
C ASP A 84 5.42 6.55 -13.67
N LEU A 85 5.99 5.43 -13.20
CA LEU A 85 5.35 4.62 -12.18
C LEU A 85 5.05 5.41 -10.89
N PHE A 86 5.98 6.26 -10.46
CA PHE A 86 5.82 7.10 -9.26
C PHE A 86 4.97 8.36 -9.50
N SER A 87 4.51 8.58 -10.74
CA SER A 87 3.45 9.56 -11.01
C SER A 87 2.10 9.09 -10.45
N LYS A 88 1.89 7.77 -10.35
CA LYS A 88 0.72 7.14 -9.75
C LYS A 88 0.70 7.35 -8.23
N SER A 89 -0.37 7.95 -7.72
CA SER A 89 -0.52 8.30 -6.29
C SER A 89 -0.39 7.09 -5.37
N TRP A 90 -1.00 5.96 -5.75
CA TRP A 90 -1.00 4.73 -4.96
C TRP A 90 0.41 4.13 -4.82
N VAL A 91 1.24 4.18 -5.87
CA VAL A 91 2.65 3.77 -5.79
C VAL A 91 3.44 4.73 -4.91
N ARG A 92 3.28 6.04 -5.13
CA ARG A 92 4.03 7.07 -4.40
C ARG A 92 3.78 6.98 -2.90
N LYS A 93 2.51 6.84 -2.49
CA LYS A 93 2.12 6.74 -1.08
C LYS A 93 2.59 5.42 -0.46
N ALA A 94 2.50 4.30 -1.17
CA ALA A 94 3.10 3.05 -0.72
C ALA A 94 4.63 3.18 -0.51
N ALA A 95 5.33 3.89 -1.39
CA ALA A 95 6.78 4.09 -1.30
C ALA A 95 7.24 5.00 -0.14
N GLN A 96 6.37 5.91 0.30
CA GLN A 96 6.61 6.82 1.42
C GLN A 96 6.41 6.12 2.78
N ASN A 97 5.66 5.02 2.82
CA ASN A 97 5.42 4.27 4.04
C ASN A 97 6.60 3.36 4.38
N ALA A 98 7.54 3.84 5.21
CA ALA A 98 8.76 3.12 5.54
C ALA A 98 8.54 1.73 6.16
N ASP A 99 7.38 1.51 6.79
CA ASP A 99 7.05 0.22 7.41
C ASP A 99 6.51 -0.81 6.42
N LEU A 100 5.86 -0.34 5.35
CA LEU A 100 5.05 -1.13 4.42
C LEU A 100 5.54 -1.05 2.97
N ASN A 101 6.73 -0.52 2.74
CA ASN A 101 7.29 -0.36 1.39
C ASN A 101 8.06 -1.59 0.85
N ARG A 102 7.84 -2.75 1.47
CA ARG A 102 8.46 -4.04 1.13
C ARG A 102 7.37 -5.04 0.82
N PHE A 103 7.43 -5.64 -0.35
CA PHE A 103 6.37 -6.49 -0.89
C PHE A 103 6.92 -7.86 -1.25
N ALA A 104 6.25 -8.90 -0.77
CA ALA A 104 6.56 -10.27 -1.20
C ALA A 104 6.28 -10.40 -2.70
N CYS A 105 7.16 -11.10 -3.40
CA CYS A 105 7.10 -11.24 -4.84
C CYS A 105 6.82 -12.68 -5.24
N THR A 106 5.78 -12.91 -6.04
CA THR A 106 5.41 -14.21 -6.59
C THR A 106 5.70 -14.25 -8.08
N LYS A 107 5.73 -15.44 -8.68
CA LYS A 107 5.85 -15.61 -10.12
C LYS A 107 4.50 -16.05 -10.70
N GLU A 108 3.97 -15.27 -11.64
CA GLU A 108 2.66 -15.48 -12.25
C GLU A 108 2.75 -15.17 -13.75
N GLU A 109 2.34 -16.10 -14.61
CA GLU A 109 2.29 -15.92 -16.07
C GLU A 109 3.59 -15.38 -16.70
N GLY A 110 4.74 -15.75 -16.13
CA GLY A 110 6.06 -15.28 -16.60
C GLY A 110 6.47 -13.89 -16.10
N LEU A 111 5.64 -13.24 -15.28
CA LEU A 111 5.95 -12.01 -14.56
C LEU A 111 6.32 -12.32 -13.11
N TRP A 112 7.18 -11.49 -12.55
CA TRP A 112 7.34 -11.38 -11.10
C TRP A 112 6.37 -10.33 -10.60
N VAL A 113 5.48 -10.68 -9.68
CA VAL A 113 4.36 -9.83 -9.29
C VAL A 113 4.38 -9.51 -7.82
N ILE A 114 4.04 -8.26 -7.50
CA ILE A 114 3.77 -7.78 -6.14
C ILE A 114 2.40 -7.12 -6.08
N SER A 115 1.79 -7.16 -4.89
CA SER A 115 0.55 -6.43 -4.58
C SER A 115 0.88 -5.33 -3.56
N LEU A 116 0.59 -4.08 -3.90
CA LEU A 116 0.85 -2.95 -3.00
C LEU A 116 -0.24 -2.81 -1.96
N ILE A 117 0.16 -2.45 -0.75
CA ILE A 117 -0.76 -2.17 0.36
C ILE A 117 -1.43 -0.81 0.11
N PRO A 118 -2.78 -0.73 0.10
CA PRO A 118 -3.50 0.54 0.00
C PRO A 118 -3.05 1.48 1.11
N SER A 119 -2.65 2.72 0.80
CA SER A 119 -1.89 3.58 1.72
C SER A 119 -2.50 4.97 1.89
N PHE A 120 -3.83 5.06 1.82
CA PHE A 120 -4.61 6.30 1.92
C PHE A 120 -4.10 7.38 0.97
N GLU A 121 -3.99 7.02 -0.32
CA GLU A 121 -3.32 7.85 -1.31
C GLU A 121 -4.08 9.09 -1.76
N SER A 122 -5.39 9.12 -1.54
CA SER A 122 -6.25 10.27 -1.80
C SER A 122 -6.48 11.04 -0.51
N SER A 123 -6.53 12.37 -0.60
CA SER A 123 -6.71 13.25 0.57
C SER A 123 -7.64 14.40 0.21
N VAL A 124 -8.51 14.78 1.14
CA VAL A 124 -9.44 15.90 0.99
C VAL A 124 -9.65 16.59 2.33
N ALA A 125 -9.72 17.91 2.31
CA ALA A 125 -10.10 18.69 3.48
C ALA A 125 -11.56 18.40 3.86
N ARG A 126 -11.88 18.45 5.15
CA ARG A 126 -13.24 18.23 5.66
C ARG A 126 -14.26 19.15 5.01
N SER A 127 -13.91 20.42 4.80
CA SER A 127 -14.74 21.42 4.12
C SER A 127 -15.07 21.05 2.67
N GLU A 128 -14.26 20.18 2.07
CA GLU A 128 -14.37 19.74 0.68
C GLU A 128 -14.86 18.29 0.55
N ALA A 129 -15.23 17.63 1.64
CA ALA A 129 -15.65 16.23 1.63
C ALA A 129 -16.88 15.96 0.73
N CYS A 130 -17.70 16.99 0.46
CA CYS A 130 -18.80 16.91 -0.50
C CYS A 130 -18.35 16.75 -1.96
N LYS A 131 -17.09 17.05 -2.29
CA LYS A 131 -16.49 16.87 -3.62
C LYS A 131 -16.10 15.43 -3.92
N ILE A 132 -16.06 14.56 -2.91
CA ILE A 132 -15.81 13.13 -3.11
C ILE A 132 -16.99 12.55 -3.91
N ASP A 133 -16.70 11.77 -4.96
CA ASP A 133 -17.73 11.07 -5.73
C ASP A 133 -18.51 10.09 -4.81
N SER A 134 -19.83 10.06 -4.94
CA SER A 134 -20.70 9.19 -4.12
C SER A 134 -20.46 7.69 -4.32
N ASN A 135 -19.80 7.29 -5.42
CA ASN A 135 -19.48 5.90 -5.73
C ASN A 135 -18.11 5.47 -5.18
N VAL A 136 -17.33 6.38 -4.61
CA VAL A 136 -16.02 6.06 -4.02
C VAL A 136 -16.22 5.23 -2.76
N THR A 137 -15.87 3.95 -2.87
CA THR A 137 -15.83 2.99 -1.77
C THR A 137 -14.41 2.49 -1.53
N GLY A 138 -14.12 2.16 -0.27
CA GLY A 138 -12.86 1.56 0.13
C GLY A 138 -12.59 1.80 1.61
N ILE A 139 -11.32 2.05 1.95
CA ILE A 139 -10.90 2.39 3.31
C ILE A 139 -10.60 3.87 3.43
N TYR A 140 -10.85 4.44 4.61
CA TYR A 140 -10.55 5.84 4.90
C TYR A 140 -10.12 6.02 6.36
N ARG A 141 -9.42 7.13 6.60
CA ARG A 141 -9.05 7.60 7.93
C ARG A 141 -9.32 9.09 8.06
N TYR A 142 -9.63 9.51 9.27
CA TYR A 142 -9.77 10.93 9.61
C TYR A 142 -8.56 11.37 10.42
N LEU A 143 -8.03 12.53 10.05
CA LEU A 143 -6.87 13.14 10.69
C LEU A 143 -7.28 14.44 11.38
N ASN A 144 -6.82 14.65 12.61
CA ASN A 144 -6.96 15.93 13.31
C ASN A 144 -5.99 16.99 12.76
N SER A 145 -5.97 18.18 13.36
CA SER A 145 -5.08 19.29 12.99
C SER A 145 -3.59 18.98 13.18
N ASN A 146 -3.25 18.03 14.05
CA ASN A 146 -1.88 17.57 14.27
C ASN A 146 -1.45 16.50 13.26
N GLY A 147 -2.36 16.00 12.42
CA GLY A 147 -2.14 14.87 11.52
C GLY A 147 -2.33 13.50 12.17
N ASP A 148 -2.82 13.43 13.41
CA ASP A 148 -3.06 12.16 14.11
C ASP A 148 -4.32 11.49 13.59
N THR A 149 -4.26 10.16 13.45
CA THR A 149 -5.44 9.37 13.07
C THR A 149 -6.41 9.26 14.25
N VAL A 150 -7.61 9.85 14.09
CA VAL A 150 -8.68 9.80 15.09
C VAL A 150 -9.78 8.79 14.76
N TYR A 151 -9.82 8.32 13.51
CA TYR A 151 -10.77 7.29 13.07
C TYR A 151 -10.22 6.54 11.85
N ILE A 152 -10.51 5.24 11.78
CA ILE A 152 -10.29 4.37 10.61
C ILE A 152 -11.59 3.63 10.32
N GLY A 153 -12.02 3.61 9.05
CA GLY A 153 -13.21 2.86 8.66
C GLY A 153 -13.24 2.46 7.19
N LYS A 154 -14.26 1.69 6.83
CA LYS A 154 -14.57 1.31 5.43
C LYS A 154 -15.95 1.75 4.94
N GLY A 155 -16.12 1.67 3.62
CA GLY A 155 -17.38 1.85 2.87
C GLY A 155 -17.35 3.07 1.95
N CYS A 156 -18.53 3.51 1.52
CA CYS A 156 -18.68 4.73 0.71
C CYS A 156 -18.23 5.96 1.50
N VAL A 157 -17.11 6.57 1.09
CA VAL A 157 -16.42 7.59 1.89
C VAL A 157 -17.32 8.81 2.15
N ARG A 158 -18.02 9.29 1.11
CA ARG A 158 -18.93 10.45 1.20
C ARG A 158 -20.18 10.17 2.03
N ALA A 159 -20.83 9.03 1.81
CA ALA A 159 -22.03 8.66 2.57
C ALA A 159 -21.69 8.53 4.05
N ARG A 160 -20.55 7.89 4.36
CA ARG A 160 -20.06 7.73 5.72
C ARG A 160 -19.75 9.06 6.39
N PHE A 161 -19.08 9.99 5.70
CA PHE A 161 -18.83 11.34 6.19
C PHE A 161 -20.13 12.08 6.56
N SER A 162 -21.19 11.90 5.76
CA SER A 162 -22.46 12.60 5.91
C SER A 162 -23.35 12.04 7.05
N GLU A 163 -22.90 11.01 7.78
CA GLU A 163 -23.64 10.43 8.89
C GLU A 163 -23.69 11.41 10.09
N LYS A 164 -24.90 11.75 10.55
CA LYS A 164 -25.12 12.69 11.69
C LYS A 164 -24.26 12.41 12.93
N LYS A 165 -23.98 11.13 13.23
CA LYS A 165 -23.15 10.74 14.38
C LYS A 165 -21.71 11.27 14.34
N ARG A 166 -21.25 11.76 13.19
CA ARG A 166 -19.88 12.27 12.95
C ARG A 166 -19.81 13.80 12.90
N GLU A 167 -20.95 14.47 13.02
CA GLU A 167 -21.05 15.94 12.92
C GLU A 167 -20.13 16.63 13.92
N ASN A 168 -20.07 16.12 15.16
CA ASN A 168 -19.28 16.69 16.25
C ASN A 168 -17.86 16.09 16.37
N TRP A 169 -17.43 15.24 15.45
CA TRP A 169 -16.06 14.71 15.49
C TRP A 169 -15.06 15.81 15.13
N ILE A 170 -13.88 15.80 15.75
CA ILE A 170 -12.84 16.80 15.52
C ILE A 170 -11.80 16.20 14.56
N PHE A 171 -11.85 16.64 13.30
CA PHE A 171 -10.90 16.27 12.25
C PHE A 171 -10.89 17.32 11.15
N GLU A 172 -9.77 17.41 10.43
CA GLU A 172 -9.54 18.38 9.34
C GLU A 172 -9.41 17.71 7.99
N THR A 173 -8.87 16.49 7.94
CA THR A 173 -8.55 15.81 6.69
C THR A 173 -9.15 14.41 6.66
N ILE A 174 -9.64 14.01 5.49
CA ILE A 174 -10.03 12.65 5.17
C ILE A 174 -9.02 12.10 4.18
N GLU A 175 -8.30 11.05 4.54
CA GLU A 175 -7.50 10.30 3.58
C GLU A 175 -8.15 8.95 3.28
N TYR A 176 -8.08 8.49 2.03
CA TYR A 176 -8.77 7.28 1.60
C TYR A 176 -8.04 6.54 0.48
N SER A 177 -8.35 5.25 0.38
CA SER A 177 -7.93 4.38 -0.74
C SER A 177 -9.16 3.74 -1.35
N ILE A 178 -9.27 3.79 -2.68
CA ILE A 178 -10.37 3.17 -3.41
C ILE A 178 -10.16 1.65 -3.47
N ILE A 179 -11.15 0.89 -2.99
CA ILE A 179 -11.16 -0.58 -2.98
C ILE A 179 -12.60 -1.01 -3.27
N LYS A 180 -12.82 -1.59 -4.46
CA LYS A 180 -14.16 -1.99 -4.93
C LYS A 180 -14.70 -3.21 -4.19
N ASP A 181 -13.83 -4.18 -3.89
CA ASP A 181 -14.21 -5.40 -3.19
C ASP A 181 -14.42 -5.17 -1.69
N ASP A 182 -15.60 -5.57 -1.18
CA ASP A 182 -15.95 -5.34 0.23
C ASP A 182 -15.11 -6.19 1.19
N LYS A 183 -14.77 -7.44 0.80
CA LYS A 183 -13.98 -8.34 1.65
C LYS A 183 -12.56 -7.82 1.80
N ASP A 184 -11.96 -7.34 0.71
CA ASP A 184 -10.66 -6.69 0.73
C ASP A 184 -10.70 -5.41 1.56
N SER A 185 -11.72 -4.57 1.38
CA SER A 185 -11.85 -3.34 2.18
C SER A 185 -11.97 -3.63 3.68
N LEU A 186 -12.67 -4.71 4.06
CA LEU A 186 -12.78 -5.18 5.45
C LEU A 186 -11.45 -5.72 5.97
N ALA A 187 -10.72 -6.48 5.17
CA ALA A 187 -9.40 -6.99 5.54
C ALA A 187 -8.42 -5.83 5.80
N TRP A 188 -8.42 -4.82 4.93
CA TRP A 188 -7.56 -3.66 5.07
C TRP A 188 -7.96 -2.72 6.21
N GLU A 189 -9.25 -2.53 6.46
CA GLU A 189 -9.72 -1.80 7.65
C GLU A 189 -9.21 -2.44 8.94
N ARG A 190 -9.37 -3.76 9.06
CA ARG A 190 -8.86 -4.53 10.21
C ARG A 190 -7.35 -4.40 10.34
N PHE A 191 -6.62 -4.58 9.24
CA PHE A 191 -5.17 -4.42 9.21
C PHE A 191 -4.73 -3.06 9.75
N TYR A 192 -5.38 -1.97 9.32
CA TYR A 192 -5.01 -0.62 9.75
C TYR A 192 -5.40 -0.31 11.19
N ILE A 193 -6.52 -0.85 11.67
CA ILE A 193 -6.89 -0.76 13.10
C ILE A 193 -5.86 -1.51 13.95
N ASP A 194 -5.47 -2.73 13.56
CA ASP A 194 -4.49 -3.52 14.30
C ASP A 194 -3.11 -2.87 14.28
N LYS A 195 -2.69 -2.30 13.14
CA LYS A 195 -1.46 -1.51 13.05
C LYS A 195 -1.51 -0.30 13.99
N PHE A 196 -2.61 0.45 13.98
CA PHE A 196 -2.76 1.60 14.88
C PHE A 196 -2.62 1.19 16.35
N LYS A 197 -3.28 0.10 16.76
CA LYS A 197 -3.15 -0.45 18.12
C LYS A 197 -1.71 -0.79 18.46
N ASN A 198 -1.02 -1.49 17.56
CA ASN A 198 0.37 -1.88 17.78
C ASN A 198 1.28 -0.67 17.95
N ASP A 199 1.04 0.40 17.18
CA ASP A 199 1.81 1.64 17.24
C ASP A 199 1.43 2.51 18.47
N ASN A 200 0.25 2.31 19.08
CA ASN A 200 -0.31 3.12 20.16
C ASN A 200 -0.63 2.31 21.44
N GLY A 201 0.16 1.29 21.75
CA GLY A 201 0.06 0.58 23.03
C GLY A 201 -1.23 -0.21 23.26
N GLY A 202 -1.92 -0.61 22.20
CA GLY A 202 -3.18 -1.36 22.24
C GLY A 202 -4.44 -0.52 22.07
N GLU A 203 -4.30 0.81 22.08
CA GLU A 203 -5.43 1.74 22.01
C GLU A 203 -6.05 1.84 20.60
N LEU A 204 -7.35 2.11 20.56
CA LEU A 204 -8.06 2.41 19.33
C LEU A 204 -7.94 3.90 18.96
N PRO A 205 -8.11 4.27 17.68
CA PRO A 205 -8.33 5.66 17.33
C PRO A 205 -9.54 6.21 18.11
N LEU A 206 -9.47 7.49 18.50
CA LEU A 206 -10.41 8.16 19.40
C LEU A 206 -11.89 7.84 19.14
N TYR A 207 -12.30 7.81 17.87
CA TYR A 207 -13.70 7.59 17.48
C TYR A 207 -14.02 6.16 17.02
N ASN A 208 -13.03 5.27 16.97
CA ASN A 208 -13.28 3.85 16.77
C ASN A 208 -13.81 3.24 18.07
N LYS A 209 -15.03 2.71 18.04
CA LYS A 209 -15.59 2.02 19.20
C LYS A 209 -14.76 0.77 19.51
N ILE A 210 -14.46 0.56 20.80
CA ILE A 210 -14.16 -0.78 21.31
C ILE A 210 -15.41 -1.61 21.01
N ASN A 211 -15.31 -2.65 20.19
CA ASN A 211 -16.40 -3.60 20.00
C ASN A 211 -16.67 -4.30 21.34
N GLY A 212 -17.47 -3.67 22.19
CA GLY A 212 -18.28 -4.31 23.21
C GLY A 212 -19.72 -4.34 22.70
N GLN A 213 -20.20 -5.53 22.39
CA GLN A 213 -21.61 -5.97 22.38
C GLN A 213 -22.67 -4.95 21.91
N GLY A 214 -23.25 -5.23 20.74
CA GLY A 214 -24.67 -5.00 20.46
C GLY A 214 -25.34 -6.35 20.29
#